data_AF-A0A3N5TD19-F1
#
_entry.id   AF-A0A3N5TD19-F1
#
_cell.length_a   1.000
_cell.length_b   1.000
_cell.length_c   1.000
_cell.angle_alpha   90.00
_cell.angle_beta   90.00
_cell.angle_gamma   90.00
#
_symmetry.space_group_name_H-M   'P 1'
#
loop_
_entity.id
_entity.type
_entity.pdbx_description
1 polymer ?
#
loop_
_entity_poly.entity_id
_entity_poly.type
_entity_poly.pdbx_seq_one_letter_code
_entity_poly.pdbx_strand_id
1 'polypeptide(L)'
;LVCCGQPMNLLTENSVDASKEKHVPVGEKTAEGMTVKVGSVPHPMEEKHYIEWIEIIDTQGIAYRKFLKPGDTPEASFCVPQGVYTLREYCNLHGLWKG
;
A
#
# COMPACT_ATOMS: atom_id res chain seq x y z
N LEU A 1 -8.76 -14.35 -15.24
CA LEU A 1 -9.65 -14.04 -14.10
C LEU A 1 -10.90 -13.36 -14.64
N VAL A 2 -12.09 -13.84 -14.28
CA VAL A 2 -13.38 -13.33 -14.80
C VAL A 2 -14.32 -13.11 -13.63
N CYS A 3 -15.03 -11.98 -13.63
CA CYS A 3 -16.09 -11.67 -12.69
C CYS A 3 -17.20 -10.92 -13.45
N CYS A 4 -18.47 -11.15 -13.11
CA CYS A 4 -19.62 -10.52 -13.79
C CYS A 4 -19.64 -10.71 -15.32
N GLY A 5 -19.14 -11.85 -15.82
CA GLY A 5 -19.14 -12.17 -17.26
C GLY A 5 -18.08 -11.43 -18.09
N GLN A 6 -17.16 -10.70 -17.47
CA GLN A 6 -16.09 -9.97 -18.16
C GLN A 6 -14.71 -10.22 -17.51
N PRO A 7 -13.60 -10.04 -18.26
CA PRO A 7 -12.27 -10.07 -17.69
C PRO A 7 -12.14 -9.06 -16.54
N MET A 8 -11.54 -9.48 -15.43
CA MET A 8 -11.21 -8.54 -14.35
C MET A 8 -10.10 -7.58 -14.81
N ASN A 9 -10.19 -6.33 -14.38
CA ASN A 9 -9.17 -5.33 -14.68
C ASN A 9 -7.87 -5.67 -13.93
N LEU A 10 -6.75 -5.69 -14.66
CA LEU A 10 -5.43 -5.71 -14.04
C LEU A 10 -5.15 -4.33 -13.42
N LEU A 11 -4.96 -4.29 -12.12
CA LEU A 11 -4.55 -3.08 -11.42
C LEU A 11 -3.03 -2.96 -11.51
N THR A 12 -2.55 -2.12 -12.42
CA THR A 12 -1.11 -1.83 -12.58
C THR A 12 -0.68 -0.74 -11.61
N GLU A 13 0.42 -0.98 -10.89
CA GLU A 13 0.98 0.00 -9.95
C GLU A 13 1.31 1.34 -10.64
N ASN A 14 1.10 2.45 -9.94
CA ASN A 14 1.54 3.81 -10.32
C ASN A 14 1.00 4.27 -11.69
N SER A 15 -0.16 3.76 -12.10
CA SER A 15 -0.77 4.02 -13.41
C SER A 15 -1.84 5.12 -13.42
N VAL A 16 -2.35 5.50 -12.25
CA VAL A 16 -3.38 6.52 -12.09
C VAL A 16 -2.73 7.90 -11.92
N ASP A 17 -3.27 8.92 -12.59
CA ASP A 17 -2.85 10.31 -12.41
C ASP A 17 -3.42 10.89 -11.11
N ALA A 18 -2.70 10.67 -10.01
CA ALA A 18 -2.99 11.23 -8.69
C ALA A 18 -1.70 11.68 -7.98
N SER A 19 -1.84 12.37 -6.85
CA SER A 19 -0.74 12.96 -6.10
C SER A 19 0.26 11.90 -5.60
N LYS A 20 1.47 11.84 -6.16
CA LYS A 20 2.48 10.85 -5.80
C LYS A 20 2.90 10.96 -4.34
N GLU A 21 2.99 12.19 -3.83
CA GLU A 21 3.36 12.50 -2.45
C GLU A 21 2.38 11.96 -1.42
N LYS A 22 1.16 11.58 -1.81
CA LYS A 22 0.17 10.96 -0.92
C LYS A 22 -0.02 9.47 -1.13
N HIS A 23 0.51 8.89 -2.21
CA HIS A 23 0.20 7.50 -2.58
C HIS A 23 1.44 6.62 -2.65
N VAL A 24 2.60 7.14 -3.08
CA VAL A 24 3.83 6.34 -3.10
C VAL A 24 4.21 6.00 -1.65
N PRO A 25 4.23 4.71 -1.26
CA PRO A 25 4.59 4.31 0.09
C PRO A 25 6.04 4.66 0.43
N VAL A 26 6.28 5.02 1.69
CA VAL A 26 7.61 5.33 2.22
C VAL A 26 7.92 4.38 3.37
N GLY A 27 9.02 3.63 3.23
CA GLY A 27 9.49 2.70 4.26
C GLY A 27 10.47 3.34 5.23
N GLU A 28 10.26 3.09 6.51
CA GLU A 28 11.14 3.47 7.61
C GLU A 28 11.58 2.20 8.35
N LYS A 29 12.89 1.93 8.34
CA LYS A 29 13.46 0.77 9.05
C LYS A 29 13.43 1.02 10.55
N THR A 30 13.01 0.00 11.30
CA THR A 30 12.97 0.01 12.77
C THR A 30 13.83 -1.14 13.31
N ALA A 31 14.05 -1.18 14.63
CA ALA A 31 14.76 -2.29 15.27
C ALA A 31 14.03 -3.64 15.12
N GLU A 32 12.69 -3.60 15.06
CA GLU A 32 11.82 -4.77 15.04
C GLU A 32 11.38 -5.16 13.61
N GLY A 33 11.67 -4.32 12.61
CA GLY A 33 11.35 -4.57 11.21
C GLY A 33 11.20 -3.28 10.41
N MET A 34 10.02 -3.02 9.84
CA MET A 34 9.78 -1.87 8.99
C MET A 34 8.39 -1.29 9.19
N THR A 35 8.31 0.04 9.29
CA THR A 35 7.06 0.79 9.25
C THR A 35 6.91 1.41 7.86
N VAL A 36 5.75 1.21 7.23
CA VAL A 36 5.43 1.77 5.91
C VAL A 36 4.35 2.82 6.10
N LYS A 37 4.60 4.03 5.60
CA LYS A 37 3.66 5.15 5.61
C LYS A 37 3.16 5.38 4.18
N VAL A 38 1.88 5.69 4.02
CA VAL A 38 1.32 6.00 2.70
C VAL A 38 1.25 7.51 2.49
N GLY A 39 2.18 7.89 1.62
CA GLY A 39 2.58 9.24 1.28
C GLY A 39 3.77 9.75 2.09
N SER A 40 4.60 10.58 1.45
CA SER A 40 5.47 11.52 2.15
C SER A 40 4.65 12.63 2.83
N VAL A 41 3.44 12.88 2.33
CA VAL A 41 2.35 13.61 2.98
C VAL A 41 1.25 12.60 3.31
N PRO A 42 0.74 12.53 4.55
CA PRO A 42 -0.27 11.54 4.93
C PRO A 42 -1.47 11.53 3.98
N HIS A 43 -1.81 10.34 3.47
CA HIS A 43 -3.02 10.12 2.71
C HIS A 43 -4.28 10.31 3.59
N PRO A 44 -5.40 10.83 3.05
CA PRO A 44 -6.69 10.86 3.77
C PRO A 44 -7.17 9.46 4.19
N MET A 45 -7.81 9.34 5.34
CA MET A 45 -8.38 8.07 5.82
C MET A 45 -9.85 8.27 6.16
N GLU A 46 -10.62 8.77 5.20
CA GLU A 46 -12.04 9.09 5.33
C GLU A 46 -12.92 7.93 4.85
N GLU A 47 -14.17 7.85 5.30
CA GLU A 47 -15.08 6.72 4.97
C GLU A 47 -15.19 6.42 3.46
N LYS A 48 -15.10 7.45 2.61
CA LYS A 48 -15.20 7.32 1.15
C LYS A 48 -13.86 7.36 0.43
N HIS A 49 -12.77 7.65 1.14
CA HIS A 49 -11.46 7.83 0.55
C HIS A 49 -10.37 7.45 1.57
N TYR A 50 -9.86 6.24 1.46
CA TYR A 50 -8.89 5.69 2.39
C TYR A 50 -7.99 4.66 1.71
N ILE A 51 -6.87 4.36 2.38
CA ILE A 51 -6.00 3.26 2.02
C ILE A 51 -6.60 1.98 2.60
N GLU A 52 -6.96 1.04 1.74
CA GLU A 52 -7.58 -0.21 2.17
C GLU A 52 -6.55 -1.19 2.77
N TRP A 53 -5.34 -1.23 2.21
CA TRP A 53 -4.25 -2.04 2.73
C TRP A 53 -2.87 -1.51 2.34
N ILE A 54 -1.89 -1.89 3.16
CA ILE A 54 -0.47 -1.75 2.91
C ILE A 54 0.15 -3.13 2.85
N GLU A 55 1.07 -3.34 1.93
CA GLU A 55 1.76 -4.60 1.71
C GLU A 55 3.27 -4.40 1.58
N ILE A 56 4.03 -5.36 2.09
CA ILE A 56 5.47 -5.48 1.86
C ILE A 56 5.78 -6.84 1.25
N ILE A 57 6.69 -6.87 0.29
CA ILE A 57 7.07 -8.07 -0.45
C ILE A 57 8.58 -8.20 -0.43
N ASP A 58 9.10 -9.33 0.05
CA ASP A 58 10.54 -9.60 0.03
C ASP A 58 11.05 -10.01 -1.36
N THR A 59 12.36 -10.18 -1.48
CA THR A 59 13.02 -10.57 -2.74
C THR A 59 12.69 -11.98 -3.21
N GLN A 60 12.10 -12.82 -2.35
CA GLN A 60 11.64 -14.17 -2.67
C GLN A 60 10.15 -14.19 -3.04
N GLY A 61 9.46 -13.05 -2.96
CA GLY A 61 8.04 -12.93 -3.27
C GLY A 61 7.11 -13.22 -2.08
N ILE A 62 7.63 -13.35 -0.85
CA ILE A 62 6.81 -13.50 0.35
C ILE A 62 6.19 -12.14 0.67
N ALA A 63 4.85 -12.10 0.69
CA ALA A 63 4.09 -10.89 0.93
C ALA A 63 3.44 -10.89 2.33
N TYR A 64 3.54 -9.76 3.02
CA TYR A 64 2.82 -9.47 4.27
C TYR A 64 1.91 -8.29 4.02
N ARG A 65 0.64 -8.41 4.41
CA ARG A 65 -0.37 -7.38 4.17
C ARG A 65 -1.10 -7.00 5.45
N LYS A 66 -1.26 -5.70 5.68
CA LYS A 66 -2.07 -5.13 6.75
C LYS A 66 -3.23 -4.37 6.13
N PHE A 67 -4.46 -4.77 6.47
CA PHE A 67 -5.65 -3.98 6.17
C PHE A 67 -5.81 -2.84 7.15
N LEU A 68 -6.27 -1.70 6.64
CA LEU A 68 -6.61 -0.51 7.40
C LEU A 68 -8.10 -0.21 7.27
N LYS A 69 -8.59 0.74 8.06
CA LYS A 69 -9.97 1.23 8.06
C LYS A 69 -9.98 2.76 8.02
N PRO A 70 -11.08 3.37 7.56
CA PRO A 70 -11.28 4.80 7.76
C PRO A 70 -11.06 5.21 9.23
N GLY A 71 -10.36 6.32 9.45
CA GLY A 71 -9.96 6.83 10.75
C GLY A 71 -8.60 6.32 11.27
N ASP A 72 -8.05 5.25 10.71
CA ASP A 72 -6.71 4.79 11.06
C ASP A 72 -5.63 5.78 10.58
N THR A 73 -4.43 5.72 11.15
CA THR A 73 -3.27 6.36 10.52
C THR A 73 -2.91 5.60 9.23
N PRO A 74 -2.52 6.28 8.13
CA PRO A 74 -2.19 5.64 6.85
C PRO A 74 -0.80 5.00 6.91
N GLU A 75 -0.58 4.10 7.85
CA GLU A 75 0.69 3.42 8.07
C GLU A 75 0.50 2.01 8.63
N ALA A 76 1.51 1.16 8.45
CA ALA A 76 1.53 -0.19 8.97
C ALA A 76 2.96 -0.61 9.34
N SER A 77 3.12 -1.22 10.52
CA SER A 77 4.37 -1.82 10.97
C SER A 77 4.38 -3.33 10.74
N PHE A 78 5.50 -3.83 10.22
CA PHE A 78 5.71 -5.23 9.92
C PHE A 78 6.97 -5.72 10.64
N CYS A 79 6.81 -6.79 11.43
CA CYS A 79 7.92 -7.49 12.06
C CYS A 79 8.57 -8.43 11.04
N VAL A 80 9.47 -7.87 10.22
CA VAL A 80 10.19 -8.60 9.18
C VAL A 80 11.70 -8.45 9.35
N PRO A 81 12.51 -9.40 8.84
CA PRO A 81 13.95 -9.27 8.85
C PRO A 81 14.43 -7.98 8.16
N GLN A 82 15.65 -7.55 8.48
CA GLN A 82 16.29 -6.47 7.72
C GLN A 82 16.55 -6.94 6.28
N GLY A 83 16.18 -6.12 5.31
CA GLY A 83 16.28 -6.51 3.90
C GLY A 83 15.82 -5.44 2.94
N VAL A 84 15.73 -5.85 1.67
CA VAL A 84 15.13 -5.07 0.59
C VAL A 84 13.70 -5.57 0.39
N TYR A 85 12.76 -4.64 0.36
CA TYR A 85 11.35 -4.93 0.21
C TYR A 85 10.76 -4.03 -0.87
N THR A 86 9.78 -4.56 -1.61
CA THR A 86 8.85 -3.74 -2.38
C THR A 86 7.69 -3.35 -1.49
N LEU A 87 7.32 -2.07 -1.49
CA LEU A 87 6.20 -1.57 -0.71
C LEU A 87 5.03 -1.30 -1.64
N ARG A 88 3.82 -1.72 -1.26
CA ARG A 88 2.60 -1.41 -2.01
C ARG A 88 1.51 -0.90 -1.09
N GLU A 89 0.63 -0.11 -1.66
CA GLU A 89 -0.63 0.31 -1.05
C GLU A 89 -1.75 0.27 -2.07
N TYR A 90 -2.99 0.17 -1.60
CA TYR A 90 -4.16 0.38 -2.43
C TYR A 90 -5.11 1.41 -1.84
N CYS A 91 -5.33 2.48 -2.58
CA CYS A 91 -6.35 3.48 -2.33
C CYS A 91 -7.64 3.08 -3.05
N ASN A 92 -8.76 3.10 -2.32
CA ASN A 92 -10.06 2.72 -2.88
C ASN A 92 -10.50 3.58 -4.09
N LEU A 93 -9.98 4.80 -4.22
CA LEU A 93 -10.26 5.71 -5.34
C LEU A 93 -9.12 5.81 -6.35
N HIS A 94 -7.87 5.76 -5.90
CA HIS A 94 -6.70 6.03 -6.75
C HIS A 94 -5.89 4.77 -7.10
N GLY A 95 -6.39 3.59 -6.74
CA GLY A 95 -5.85 2.33 -7.21
C GLY A 95 -4.55 1.91 -6.50
N LEU A 96 -3.75 1.14 -7.21
CA LEU A 96 -2.57 0.46 -6.66
C LEU A 96 -1.30 1.30 -6.86
N TRP A 97 -0.50 1.42 -5.80
CA TRP A 97 0.77 2.14 -5.83
C TRP A 97 1.90 1.32 -5.23
N LYS A 98 3.13 1.68 -5.63
CA LYS A 98 4.38 1.04 -5.24
C LYS A 98 5.49 2.06 -5.01
N GLY A 99 6.29 1.79 -3.98
CA GLY A 99 7.52 2.49 -3.61
C GLY A 99 8.73 1.55 -3.53
#